data_AF-A0A2V9P4Q7-F1
#
_entry.id   AF-A0A2V9P4Q7-F1
#
_cell.length_a   1.000
_cell.length_b   1.000
_cell.length_c   1.000
_cell.angle_alpha   90.00
_cell.angle_beta   90.00
_cell.angle_gamma   90.00
#
_symmetry.space_group_name_H-M   'P 1'
#
loop_
_entity.id
_entity.type
_entity.pdbx_description
1 polymer ?
#
loop_
_entity_poly.entity_id
_entity_poly.type
_entity_poly.pdbx_seq_one_letter_code
_entity_poly.pdbx_strand_id
1 'polypeptide(L)' 'MDTEQTIAEIERLERIFAVPDPRPLSPSDLSAANRRHDEMNAHSPWFRLWHRYGICCRS' A
#
# COMPACT_ATOMS: atom_id res chain seq x y z
N MET A 1 -13.82 -29.12 -18.58
CA MET A 1 -13.84 -27.96 -17.69
C MET A 1 -15.08 -27.16 -18.01
N ASP A 2 -15.89 -26.86 -17.01
CA ASP A 2 -17.03 -25.96 -17.19
C ASP A 2 -16.53 -24.50 -17.13
N THR A 3 -16.77 -23.75 -18.20
CA THR A 3 -16.28 -22.38 -18.35
C THR A 3 -16.97 -21.45 -17.36
N GLU A 4 -18.28 -21.64 -17.14
CA GLU A 4 -19.06 -20.83 -16.18
C GLU A 4 -18.58 -21.06 -14.74
N GLN A 5 -18.33 -22.32 -14.37
CA GLN A 5 -17.71 -22.64 -13.09
C GLN A 5 -16.34 -21.99 -12.93
N THR A 6 -15.51 -21.97 -13.98
CA THR A 6 -14.17 -21.37 -13.94
C THR A 6 -14.26 -19.85 -13.75
N ILE A 7 -15.17 -19.18 -14.45
CA ILE A 7 -15.42 -17.73 -14.32
C ILE A 7 -15.88 -17.40 -12.90
N ALA A 8 -16.86 -18.14 -12.37
CA ALA A 8 -17.38 -17.92 -11.02
C ALA A 8 -16.30 -18.09 -9.94
N GLU A 9 -15.35 -19.00 -10.14
CA GLU A 9 -14.23 -19.22 -9.22
C GLU A 9 -13.20 -18.07 -9.28
N ILE A 10 -12.89 -17.56 -10.47
CA ILE A 10 -12.04 -16.37 -10.65
C ILE A 10 -12.68 -15.16 -9.96
N GLU A 11 -13.96 -14.87 -10.24
CA GLU A 11 -14.66 -13.73 -9.62
C GLU A 11 -14.69 -13.84 -8.09
N ARG A 12 -14.82 -15.08 -7.56
CA ARG A 12 -14.75 -15.32 -6.12
C ARG A 12 -13.37 -14.99 -5.57
N LEU A 13 -12.30 -15.38 -6.25
CA LEU A 13 -10.93 -15.07 -5.85
C LEU A 13 -10.67 -13.56 -5.90
N GLU A 14 -11.10 -12.89 -6.96
CA GLU A 14 -10.98 -11.43 -7.09
C GLU A 14 -11.66 -10.70 -5.93
N ARG A 15 -12.88 -11.13 -5.54
CA ARG A 15 -13.58 -10.56 -4.37
C ARG A 15 -12.80 -10.76 -3.07
N ILE A 16 -12.13 -11.90 -2.89
CA ILE A 16 -11.31 -12.17 -1.70
C ILE A 16 -10.07 -11.28 -1.69
N PHE A 17 -9.39 -11.14 -2.83
CA PHE A 17 -8.17 -10.32 -2.95
C PHE A 17 -8.43 -8.81 -2.98
N ALA A 18 -9.67 -8.38 -3.23
CA ALA A 18 -10.06 -6.96 -3.13
C ALA A 18 -10.16 -6.48 -1.68
N VAL A 19 -10.25 -7.39 -0.70
CA VAL A 19 -10.29 -7.03 0.72
C VAL A 19 -8.88 -6.60 1.18
N PRO A 20 -8.76 -5.50 1.95
CA PRO A 20 -7.48 -5.12 2.53
C PRO A 20 -6.84 -6.28 3.31
N ASP A 21 -5.54 -6.47 3.13
CA ASP A 21 -4.79 -7.49 3.87
C ASP A 21 -4.85 -7.20 5.38
N PRO A 22 -5.42 -8.10 6.21
CA PRO A 22 -5.57 -7.86 7.64
C PRO A 22 -4.28 -8.12 8.42
N ARG A 23 -3.22 -8.62 7.77
CA ARG A 23 -1.93 -8.87 8.43
C ARG A 23 -1.31 -7.55 8.91
N PRO A 24 -0.61 -7.55 10.05
CA PRO A 24 0.20 -6.40 10.45
C PRO A 24 1.19 -6.03 9.35
N LEU A 25 1.40 -4.73 9.15
CA LEU A 25 2.37 -4.24 8.18
C LEU A 25 3.76 -4.74 8.54
N SER A 26 4.42 -5.38 7.58
CA SER A 26 5.83 -5.73 7.72
C SER A 26 6.70 -4.46 7.62
N PRO A 27 7.97 -4.52 8.02
CA PRO A 27 8.91 -3.42 7.78
C PRO A 27 9.00 -3.01 6.30
N SER A 28 8.83 -3.96 5.38
CA SER A 28 8.80 -3.68 3.94
C SER A 28 7.55 -2.90 3.53
N ASP A 29 6.39 -3.26 4.10
CA ASP A 29 5.12 -2.56 3.81
C ASP A 29 5.15 -1.13 4.34
N LEU A 30 5.69 -0.93 5.55
CA LEU A 30 5.92 0.40 6.13
C LEU A 30 6.88 1.23 5.27
N SER A 31 7.99 0.64 4.83
CA SER A 31 8.94 1.31 3.93
C SER A 31 8.30 1.70 2.59
N ALA A 32 7.48 0.84 2.00
CA ALA A 32 6.75 1.13 0.77
C ALA A 32 5.70 2.24 0.97
N ALA A 33 4.97 2.21 2.08
CA ALA A 33 4.01 3.26 2.43
C ALA A 33 4.70 4.61 2.66
N ASN A 34 5.83 4.63 3.37
CA ASN A 34 6.64 5.83 3.57
C ASN A 34 7.13 6.41 2.24
N ARG A 35 7.67 5.58 1.33
CA ARG A 35 8.10 6.07 0.00
C ARG A 35 6.96 6.75 -0.78
N ARG A 36 5.78 6.11 -0.82
CA ARG A 36 4.59 6.70 -1.48
C ARG A 36 4.18 8.02 -0.84
N HIS A 37 4.21 8.08 0.49
CA HIS A 37 3.93 9.30 1.24
C HIS A 37 4.94 10.41 0.91
N ASP A 38 6.22 10.07 0.83
CA ASP A 38 7.30 11.02 0.53
C ASP A 38 7.19 11.57 -0.89
N GLU A 39 6.93 10.70 -1.87
CA GLU A 39 6.69 11.08 -3.26
C GLU A 39 5.51 12.05 -3.40
N MET A 40 4.39 11.74 -2.73
CA MET A 40 3.18 12.58 -2.76
C MET A 40 3.42 13.96 -2.14
N ASN A 41 4.28 14.06 -1.12
CA ASN A 41 4.53 15.30 -0.39
C ASN A 41 5.82 16.02 -0.80
N ALA A 42 6.60 15.50 -1.76
CA ALA A 42 7.91 16.04 -2.14
C ALA A 42 7.90 17.54 -2.50
N HIS A 43 6.77 18.03 -3.02
CA HIS A 43 6.58 19.42 -3.42
C HIS A 43 6.29 20.36 -2.24
N SER A 44 5.84 19.84 -1.10
CA SER A 44 5.46 20.62 0.08
C SER A 44 6.70 21.17 0.80
N PRO A 45 6.82 22.50 0.98
CA PRO A 45 7.92 23.11 1.72
C PRO A 45 7.99 22.62 3.18
N TRP A 46 6.83 22.41 3.82
CA TRP A 46 6.74 21.92 5.18
C TRP A 46 7.20 20.47 5.30
N PHE A 47 6.83 19.63 4.32
CA PHE A 47 7.29 18.26 4.27
C PHE A 47 8.81 18.17 4.14
N ARG A 48 9.41 18.96 3.23
CA ARG A 48 10.87 19.03 3.08
C ARG A 48 11.57 19.47 4.38
N LEU A 49 10.98 20.41 5.12
CA LEU A 49 11.51 20.87 6.40
C LEU A 49 11.45 19.75 7.44
N TRP A 50 10.31 19.09 7.61
CA TRP A 50 10.14 18.00 8.57
C TRP A 50 11.01 16.79 8.24
N HIS A 51 11.11 16.42 6.97
CA HIS A 51 12.00 15.35 6.51
C HIS A 51 13.47 15.68 6.82
N ARG A 52 13.91 16.93 6.61
CA ARG A 52 15.28 17.37 6.96
C ARG A 52 15.60 17.19 8.45
N TYR A 53 14.64 17.45 9.34
CA TYR A 53 14.80 17.26 10.79
C TYR A 53 14.42 15.85 11.27
N GLY A 54 14.12 14.93 10.35
CA GLY A 54 13.75 13.55 10.65
C GLY A 54 12.39 13.38 11.32
N ILE A 55 11.53 14.39 11.32
CA ILE A 55 10.25 14.37 12.05
C ILE A 55 9.23 13.42 11.39
N CYS A 56 9.27 13.27 10.06
CA CYS A 56 8.40 12.34 9.32
C CYS A 56 9.12 11.08 8.85
N CYS A 57 8.32 10.02 8.65
CA CYS A 57 8.58 9.00 7.64
C CYS A 57 9.77 8.09 7.99
N ARG A 58 9.85 7.71 9.27
CA ARG A 58 10.86 6.80 9.79
C ARG A 58 10.49 5.35 9.47
N SER A 59 11.51 4.53 9.25
CA SER A 59 11.46 3.07 9.23
C SER A 59 10.97 2.50 10.55
#